data_AF-A0A941ZH82-F1
#
_entry.id   AF-A0A941ZH82-F1
#
_cell.length_a   1.000
_cell.length_b   1.000
_cell.length_c   1.000
_cell.angle_alpha   90.00
_cell.angle_beta   90.00
_cell.angle_gamma   90.00
#
_symmetry.space_group_name_H-M   'P 1'
#
loop_
_entity.id
_entity.type
_entity.pdbx_description
1 polymer ?
#
loop_
_entity_poly.entity_id
_entity_poly.type
_entity_poly.pdbx_seq_one_letter_code
_entity_poly.pdbx_strand_id
1 'polypeptide(L)'
;MRIFALLLSLLPLAAQAADTPREALRWRSTLVREARQAWGIDAPVAVFAGQIHQESRWNPDAISRVGARGMAQFMPATERWAKQALPGLADGGATNPVWAMRALIRYDDYLIQHIPPERTDGVYALFWAALRSYNGGLGHWLAEAKNAKSARREDVDAACGTAKRHKSHCRENLNYPKRILVDLQPLYASWGDGVAP
;
A
#
# COMPACT_ATOMS: atom_id res chain seq x y z
N MET A 1 -54.39 -33.43 7.40
CA MET A 1 -52.99 -33.11 7.73
C MET A 1 -52.54 -32.02 6.77
N ARG A 2 -52.50 -30.75 7.21
CA ARG A 2 -52.16 -29.59 6.37
C ARG A 2 -50.65 -29.37 6.46
N ILE A 3 -49.92 -29.64 5.37
CA ILE A 3 -48.49 -29.35 5.28
C ILE A 3 -48.34 -27.87 4.92
N PHE A 4 -47.89 -27.07 5.89
CA PHE A 4 -47.44 -25.69 5.66
C PHE A 4 -46.04 -25.77 5.04
N ALA A 5 -45.91 -25.41 3.76
CA ALA A 5 -44.61 -25.24 3.12
C ALA A 5 -44.05 -23.86 3.52
N LEU A 6 -43.03 -23.86 4.37
CA LEU A 6 -42.28 -22.66 4.74
C LEU A 6 -41.30 -22.34 3.61
N LEU A 7 -41.63 -21.35 2.77
CA LEU A 7 -40.67 -20.81 1.80
C LEU A 7 -39.60 -20.01 2.55
N LEU A 8 -38.40 -20.58 2.68
CA LEU A 8 -37.21 -19.86 3.13
C LEU A 8 -36.71 -18.98 1.97
N SER A 9 -37.09 -17.71 1.96
CA SER A 9 -36.54 -16.73 1.03
C SER A 9 -35.08 -16.44 1.37
N LEU A 10 -34.15 -17.01 0.60
CA LEU A 10 -32.74 -16.62 0.59
C LEU A 10 -32.63 -15.23 -0.05
N LEU A 11 -32.72 -14.18 0.76
CA LEU A 11 -32.30 -12.84 0.35
C LEU A 11 -30.77 -12.86 0.17
N PRO A 12 -30.23 -12.51 -1.01
CA PRO A 12 -28.79 -12.35 -1.14
C PRO A 12 -28.37 -11.16 -0.27
N LEU A 13 -27.48 -11.40 0.69
CA LEU A 13 -26.67 -10.32 1.27
C LEU A 13 -25.79 -9.79 0.13
N ALA A 14 -26.28 -8.82 -0.62
CA ALA A 14 -25.40 -7.94 -1.36
C ALA A 14 -24.56 -7.21 -0.31
N ALA A 15 -23.33 -7.67 -0.09
CA ALA A 15 -22.33 -6.87 0.57
C ALA A 15 -22.26 -5.55 -0.19
N GLN A 16 -22.74 -4.46 0.43
CA GLN A 16 -22.54 -3.13 -0.10
C GLN A 16 -21.04 -2.93 -0.16
N ALA A 17 -20.47 -3.02 -1.36
CA ALA A 17 -19.11 -2.58 -1.60
C ALA A 17 -19.08 -1.12 -1.13
N ALA A 18 -18.27 -0.83 -0.10
CA ALA A 18 -18.17 0.53 0.37
C ALA A 18 -17.71 1.41 -0.80
N ASP A 19 -18.41 2.50 -1.03
CA ASP A 19 -18.11 3.37 -2.16
C ASP A 19 -16.73 4.02 -1.99
N THR A 20 -16.04 4.20 -3.12
CA THR A 20 -14.82 5.01 -3.17
C THR A 20 -15.09 6.40 -2.56
N PRO A 21 -14.27 6.90 -1.61
CA PRO A 21 -14.47 8.22 -1.03
C PRO A 21 -14.54 9.32 -2.09
N ARG A 22 -15.41 10.32 -1.93
CA ARG A 22 -15.59 11.39 -2.93
C ARG A 22 -14.31 12.18 -3.15
N GLU A 23 -13.55 12.40 -2.08
CA GLU A 23 -12.25 13.07 -2.09
C GLU A 23 -11.23 12.33 -2.97
N ALA A 24 -11.38 11.01 -3.14
CA ALA A 24 -10.53 10.22 -4.02
C ALA A 24 -10.86 10.48 -5.49
N LEU A 25 -12.14 10.59 -5.85
CA LEU A 25 -12.61 10.64 -7.24
C LEU A 25 -11.95 11.75 -8.06
N ARG A 26 -11.71 12.93 -7.45
CA ARG A 26 -11.03 14.05 -8.12
C ARG A 26 -9.58 13.76 -8.52
N TRP A 27 -8.95 12.77 -7.89
CA TRP A 27 -7.55 12.40 -8.10
C TRP A 27 -7.37 11.18 -9.00
N ARG A 28 -8.44 10.44 -9.31
CA ARG A 28 -8.40 9.20 -10.10
C ARG A 28 -7.59 9.34 -11.39
N SER A 29 -7.92 10.32 -12.23
CA SER A 29 -7.25 10.50 -13.54
C SER A 29 -5.76 10.81 -13.40
N THR A 30 -5.40 11.59 -12.37
CA THR A 30 -4.00 11.89 -12.06
C THR A 30 -3.28 10.65 -11.56
N LEU A 31 -3.84 9.93 -10.59
CA LEU A 31 -3.21 8.71 -10.07
C LEU A 31 -2.99 7.68 -11.19
N VAL A 32 -4.02 7.41 -12.01
CA VAL A 32 -3.93 6.46 -13.13
C VAL A 32 -2.84 6.88 -14.12
N ARG A 33 -2.75 8.17 -14.45
CA ARG A 33 -1.73 8.68 -15.39
C ARG A 33 -0.32 8.53 -14.81
N GLU A 34 -0.10 8.95 -13.57
CA GLU A 34 1.21 8.86 -12.91
C GLU A 34 1.63 7.38 -12.74
N ALA A 35 0.69 6.51 -12.37
CA ALA A 35 0.92 5.07 -12.23
C ALA A 35 1.33 4.45 -13.58
N ARG A 36 0.59 4.74 -14.65
CA ARG A 36 0.90 4.21 -15.99
C ARG A 36 2.19 4.75 -16.58
N GLN A 37 2.54 5.99 -16.29
CA GLN A 37 3.84 6.55 -16.67
C GLN A 37 5.01 5.81 -15.99
N ALA A 38 4.76 5.22 -14.82
CA ALA A 38 5.77 4.54 -14.05
C ALA A 38 5.83 3.02 -14.31
N TRP A 39 4.67 2.38 -14.45
CA TRP A 39 4.52 0.92 -14.45
C TRP A 39 3.93 0.36 -15.74
N GLY A 40 3.56 1.21 -16.71
CA GLY A 40 2.87 0.77 -17.92
C GLY A 40 1.37 0.59 -17.73
N ILE A 41 0.69 0.03 -18.74
CA ILE A 41 -0.78 -0.03 -18.78
C ILE A 41 -1.40 -0.86 -17.65
N ASP A 42 -0.67 -1.88 -17.19
CA ASP A 42 -1.05 -2.85 -16.14
C ASP A 42 -0.62 -2.40 -14.73
N ALA A 43 -0.37 -1.10 -14.54
CA ALA A 43 -0.02 -0.55 -13.23
C ALA A 43 -1.09 -0.93 -12.18
N PRO A 44 -0.69 -1.35 -10.95
CA PRO A 44 -1.62 -1.77 -9.90
C PRO A 44 -2.26 -0.56 -9.21
N VAL A 45 -3.06 0.21 -9.95
CA VAL A 45 -3.65 1.48 -9.50
C VAL A 45 -4.45 1.31 -8.21
N ALA A 46 -5.14 0.17 -8.06
CA ALA A 46 -5.94 -0.08 -6.86
C ALA A 46 -5.09 -0.18 -5.60
N VAL A 47 -3.85 -0.69 -5.69
CA VAL A 47 -2.89 -0.74 -4.58
C VAL A 47 -2.46 0.68 -4.18
N PHE A 48 -2.01 1.49 -5.14
CA PHE A 48 -1.59 2.88 -4.87
C PHE A 48 -2.73 3.72 -4.27
N ALA A 49 -3.95 3.56 -4.79
CA ALA A 49 -5.14 4.22 -4.25
C ALA A 49 -5.46 3.76 -2.82
N GLY A 50 -5.32 2.46 -2.54
CA GLY A 50 -5.44 1.88 -1.20
C GLY A 50 -4.40 2.44 -0.24
N GLN A 51 -3.16 2.63 -0.69
CA GLN A 51 -2.08 3.19 0.12
C GLN A 51 -2.28 4.67 0.43
N ILE A 52 -2.65 5.50 -0.55
CA ILE A 52 -3.02 6.91 -0.31
C ILE A 52 -4.21 7.03 0.66
N HIS A 53 -5.19 6.13 0.54
CA HIS A 53 -6.28 6.05 1.51
C HIS A 53 -5.74 5.74 2.91
N GLN A 54 -4.87 4.74 3.05
CA GLN A 54 -4.29 4.35 4.32
C GLN A 54 -3.49 5.49 4.96
N GLU A 55 -2.74 6.24 4.17
CA GLU A 55 -1.87 7.30 4.67
C GLU A 55 -2.62 8.54 5.15
N SER A 56 -3.62 9.01 4.40
CA SER A 56 -4.29 10.27 4.76
C SER A 56 -5.77 10.35 4.46
N ARG A 57 -6.37 9.27 3.94
CA ARG A 57 -7.72 9.31 3.35
C ARG A 57 -7.84 10.41 2.29
N TRP A 58 -6.81 10.54 1.44
CA TRP A 58 -6.72 11.55 0.37
C TRP A 58 -6.61 13.01 0.82
N ASN A 59 -6.35 13.28 2.11
CA ASN A 59 -6.11 14.63 2.61
C ASN A 59 -4.70 15.13 2.23
N PRO A 60 -4.56 16.21 1.44
CA PRO A 60 -3.26 16.79 1.05
C PRO A 60 -2.61 17.63 2.16
N ASP A 61 -3.39 18.05 3.16
CA ASP A 61 -2.93 18.89 4.27
C ASP A 61 -2.61 18.06 5.52
N ALA A 62 -2.63 16.73 5.41
CA ALA A 62 -2.37 15.83 6.52
C ALA A 62 -0.94 15.99 7.05
N ILE A 63 -0.82 16.20 8.36
CA ILE A 63 0.45 16.23 9.09
C ILE A 63 0.32 15.29 10.30
N SER A 64 1.15 14.26 10.36
CA SER A 64 1.15 13.35 11.51
C SER A 64 1.90 13.96 12.71
N ARG A 65 1.70 13.36 13.90
CA ARG A 65 2.40 13.74 15.13
C ARG A 65 3.92 13.64 15.03
N VAL A 66 4.42 12.80 14.13
CA VAL A 66 5.87 12.59 13.89
C VAL A 66 6.38 13.40 12.69
N GLY A 67 5.53 14.24 12.09
CA GLY A 67 5.92 15.18 11.04
C GLY A 67 5.87 14.62 9.62
N ALA A 68 5.21 13.48 9.39
CA ALA A 68 4.93 12.97 8.05
C ALA A 68 3.87 13.87 7.38
N ARG A 69 4.02 14.18 6.08
CA ARG A 69 3.23 15.23 5.41
C ARG A 69 2.55 14.77 4.13
N GLY A 70 1.40 15.38 3.87
CA GLY A 70 0.66 15.24 2.62
C GLY A 70 -0.04 13.90 2.47
N MET A 71 -0.62 13.69 1.28
CA MET A 71 -1.52 12.55 1.08
C MET A 71 -0.86 11.17 1.10
N ALA A 72 0.46 11.14 0.91
CA ALA A 72 1.27 9.93 0.99
C ALA A 72 2.13 9.88 2.27
N GLN A 73 1.93 10.82 3.20
CA GLN A 73 2.63 10.89 4.49
C GLN A 73 4.15 10.69 4.40
N PHE A 74 4.81 11.39 3.49
CA PHE A 74 6.27 11.35 3.41
C PHE A 74 6.89 12.07 4.62
N MET A 75 7.84 11.40 5.27
CA MET A 75 8.72 12.05 6.25
C MET A 75 9.64 13.06 5.54
N PRO A 76 10.01 14.19 6.18
CA PRO A 76 10.86 15.20 5.54
C PRO A 76 12.21 14.66 5.05
N ALA A 77 12.79 13.67 5.75
CA ALA A 77 14.04 13.03 5.33
C ALA A 77 13.85 12.18 4.07
N THR A 78 12.77 11.39 4.01
CA THR A 78 12.41 10.57 2.85
C THR A 78 12.09 11.45 1.64
N GLU A 79 11.38 12.57 1.84
CA GLU A 79 11.14 13.55 0.79
C GLU A 79 12.47 14.09 0.22
N ARG A 80 13.39 14.56 1.08
CA ARG A 80 14.70 15.07 0.61
C ARG A 80 15.47 14.03 -0.20
N TRP A 81 15.51 12.78 0.26
CA TRP A 81 16.14 11.69 -0.46
C TRP A 81 15.43 11.44 -1.81
N ALA A 82 14.10 11.35 -1.83
CA ALA A 82 13.32 11.07 -3.04
C ALA A 82 13.53 12.13 -4.11
N LYS A 83 13.61 13.41 -3.72
CA LYS A 83 13.91 14.53 -4.63
C LYS A 83 15.29 14.41 -5.30
N GLN A 84 16.24 13.74 -4.67
CA GLN A 84 17.60 13.55 -5.18
C GLN A 84 17.76 12.24 -5.96
N ALA A 85 17.09 11.17 -5.50
CA ALA A 85 17.33 9.81 -5.95
C ALA A 85 16.34 9.31 -7.00
N LEU A 86 15.11 9.84 -7.02
CA LEU A 86 14.04 9.30 -7.87
C LEU A 86 13.73 10.25 -9.03
N PRO A 87 13.58 9.71 -10.26
CA PRO A 87 13.37 10.52 -11.46
C PRO A 87 12.04 11.28 -11.39
N GLY A 88 12.08 12.55 -11.81
CA GLY A 88 10.89 13.40 -11.92
C GLY A 88 10.34 13.94 -10.59
N LEU A 89 11.11 13.85 -9.49
CA LEU A 89 10.73 14.37 -8.17
C LEU A 89 11.52 15.59 -7.69
N ALA A 90 12.47 16.11 -8.46
CA ALA A 90 13.34 17.23 -8.05
C ALA A 90 12.56 18.49 -7.63
N ASP A 91 11.48 18.82 -8.33
CA ASP A 91 10.63 19.98 -8.07
C ASP A 91 9.34 19.61 -7.36
N GLY A 92 8.92 20.43 -6.39
CA GLY A 92 7.74 20.18 -5.55
C GLY A 92 8.07 19.63 -4.16
N GLY A 93 7.13 18.92 -3.55
CA GLY A 93 7.25 18.36 -2.20
C GLY A 93 5.99 17.67 -1.71
N ALA A 94 6.06 17.08 -0.50
CA ALA A 94 5.06 16.15 0.00
C ALA A 94 3.64 16.72 0.11
N THR A 95 3.48 18.03 0.32
CA THR A 95 2.16 18.69 0.40
C THR A 95 1.55 19.01 -0.97
N ASN A 96 2.30 18.86 -2.08
CA ASN A 96 1.74 18.94 -3.42
C ASN A 96 1.11 17.58 -3.80
N PRO A 97 -0.20 17.50 -4.06
CA PRO A 97 -0.89 16.23 -4.32
C PRO A 97 -0.33 15.43 -5.51
N VAL A 98 0.00 16.11 -6.61
CA VAL A 98 0.52 15.45 -7.82
C VAL A 98 1.91 14.90 -7.54
N TRP A 99 2.74 15.70 -6.86
CA TRP A 99 4.06 15.25 -6.42
C TRP A 99 3.95 14.05 -5.47
N ALA A 100 3.05 14.10 -4.49
CA ALA A 100 2.88 13.02 -3.51
C ALA A 100 2.44 11.70 -4.15
N MET A 101 1.49 11.73 -5.09
CA MET A 101 1.09 10.53 -5.85
C MET A 101 2.26 9.96 -6.66
N ARG A 102 2.96 10.81 -7.41
CA ARG A 102 4.13 10.40 -8.19
C ARG A 102 5.23 9.84 -7.29
N ALA A 103 5.49 10.49 -6.16
CA ALA A 103 6.52 10.08 -5.21
C ALA A 103 6.20 8.73 -4.57
N LEU A 104 4.94 8.49 -4.17
CA LEU A 104 4.50 7.20 -3.63
C LEU A 104 4.75 6.09 -4.66
N ILE A 105 4.25 6.25 -5.89
CA ILE A 105 4.40 5.26 -6.96
C ILE A 105 5.87 4.95 -7.26
N ARG A 106 6.72 5.98 -7.34
CA ARG A 106 8.16 5.83 -7.61
C ARG A 106 8.90 5.24 -6.43
N TYR A 107 8.47 5.53 -5.21
CA TYR A 107 9.10 4.97 -4.02
C TYR A 107 8.73 3.49 -3.85
N ASP A 108 7.48 3.10 -4.10
CA ASP A 108 7.10 1.68 -4.11
C ASP A 108 7.87 0.90 -5.18
N ASP A 109 8.03 1.46 -6.38
CA ASP A 109 8.86 0.88 -7.45
C ASP A 109 10.32 0.71 -7.02
N TYR A 110 10.91 1.75 -6.41
CA TYR A 110 12.23 1.66 -5.81
C TYR A 110 12.32 0.53 -4.78
N LEU A 111 11.35 0.43 -3.85
CA LEU A 111 11.35 -0.60 -2.82
C LEU A 111 11.27 -2.00 -3.43
N ILE A 112 10.39 -2.19 -4.42
CA ILE A 112 10.22 -3.46 -5.13
C ILE A 112 11.51 -3.89 -5.82
N GLN A 113 12.21 -2.96 -6.49
CA GLN A 113 13.50 -3.25 -7.14
C GLN A 113 14.63 -3.58 -6.16
N HIS A 114 14.53 -3.15 -4.90
CA HIS A 114 15.55 -3.38 -3.87
C HIS A 114 15.21 -4.54 -2.92
N ILE A 115 14.08 -5.20 -3.12
CA ILE A 115 13.75 -6.45 -2.44
C ILE A 115 14.36 -7.59 -3.28
N PRO A 116 15.25 -8.42 -2.70
CA PRO A 116 15.85 -9.52 -3.45
C PRO A 116 14.77 -10.55 -3.84
N PRO A 117 14.69 -10.96 -5.11
CA PRO A 117 13.62 -11.84 -5.59
C PRO A 117 13.60 -13.19 -4.86
N GLU A 118 14.75 -13.68 -4.39
CA GLU A 118 14.85 -14.91 -3.60
C GLU A 118 14.31 -14.79 -2.16
N ARG A 119 13.89 -13.59 -1.73
CA ARG A 119 13.33 -13.33 -0.40
C ARG A 119 11.81 -13.17 -0.41
N THR A 120 11.17 -13.32 -1.56
CA THR A 120 9.71 -13.24 -1.70
C THR A 120 9.21 -14.34 -2.62
N ASP A 121 8.10 -14.96 -2.27
CA ASP A 121 7.45 -15.98 -3.10
C ASP A 121 6.25 -15.36 -3.85
N GLY A 122 6.50 -14.90 -5.08
CA GLY A 122 5.48 -14.32 -5.96
C GLY A 122 5.19 -12.84 -5.76
N VAL A 123 4.36 -12.28 -6.67
CA VAL A 123 4.04 -10.85 -6.73
C VAL A 123 3.33 -10.34 -5.47
N TYR A 124 2.45 -11.15 -4.88
CA TYR A 124 1.75 -10.77 -3.65
C TYR A 124 2.72 -10.59 -2.48
N ALA A 125 3.66 -11.52 -2.28
CA ALA A 125 4.67 -11.41 -1.25
C ALA A 125 5.63 -10.22 -1.49
N LEU A 126 5.93 -9.92 -2.76
CA LEU A 126 6.74 -8.77 -3.14
C LEU A 126 6.07 -7.43 -2.80
N PHE A 127 4.79 -7.25 -3.14
CA PHE A 127 4.03 -6.06 -2.76
C PHE A 127 3.85 -5.97 -1.24
N TRP A 128 3.61 -7.10 -0.57
CA TRP A 128 3.54 -7.15 0.89
C TRP A 128 4.84 -6.65 1.52
N ALA A 129 5.98 -7.12 1.04
CA ALA A 129 7.31 -6.70 1.49
C ALA A 129 7.59 -5.21 1.22
N ALA A 130 7.21 -4.71 0.05
CA ALA A 130 7.36 -3.30 -0.31
C ALA A 130 6.53 -2.40 0.60
N LEU A 131 5.26 -2.74 0.86
CA LEU A 131 4.39 -1.99 1.76
C LEU A 131 4.89 -2.01 3.21
N ARG A 132 5.40 -3.16 3.69
CA ARG A 132 6.10 -3.21 4.99
C ARG A 132 7.35 -2.32 5.01
N SER A 133 8.05 -2.22 3.89
CA SER A 133 9.23 -1.37 3.75
C SER A 133 8.90 0.12 3.64
N TYR A 134 7.77 0.49 3.04
CA TYR A 134 7.27 1.86 2.98
C TYR A 134 6.95 2.38 4.39
N ASN A 135 6.14 1.63 5.15
CA ASN A 135 5.75 2.00 6.51
C ASN A 135 6.91 1.89 7.51
N GLY A 136 7.75 0.86 7.38
CA GLY A 136 8.68 0.46 8.42
C GLY A 136 10.16 0.53 8.05
N GLY A 137 10.52 0.93 6.84
CA GLY A 137 11.87 0.99 6.32
C GLY A 137 12.39 -0.35 5.75
N LEU A 138 12.95 -0.28 4.53
CA LEU A 138 13.53 -1.42 3.79
C LEU A 138 14.62 -2.16 4.58
N GLY A 139 15.55 -1.43 5.21
CA GLY A 139 16.65 -2.04 5.95
C GLY A 139 16.19 -2.88 7.16
N HIS A 140 15.03 -2.56 7.75
CA HIS A 140 14.43 -3.40 8.79
C HIS A 140 13.83 -4.66 8.21
N TRP A 141 13.08 -4.54 7.11
CA TRP A 141 12.49 -5.70 6.44
C TRP A 141 13.55 -6.68 5.93
N LEU A 142 14.63 -6.19 5.30
CA LEU A 142 15.75 -7.03 4.85
C LEU A 142 16.43 -7.78 6.01
N ALA A 143 16.57 -7.14 7.17
CA ALA A 143 17.14 -7.78 8.34
C ALA A 143 16.23 -8.88 8.92
N GLU A 144 14.91 -8.67 8.89
CA GLU A 144 13.92 -9.67 9.28
C GLU A 144 13.89 -10.84 8.27
N ALA A 145 13.90 -10.56 6.97
CA ALA A 145 13.94 -11.56 5.90
C ALA A 145 15.21 -12.43 5.94
N LYS A 146 16.35 -11.88 6.41
CA LYS A 146 17.58 -12.65 6.65
C LYS A 146 17.43 -13.66 7.79
N ASN A 147 16.62 -13.34 8.81
CA ASN A 147 16.37 -14.21 9.96
C ASN A 147 15.22 -15.21 9.72
N ALA A 148 14.46 -15.04 8.63
CA ALA A 148 13.33 -15.88 8.29
C ALA A 148 13.76 -17.30 7.89
N LYS A 149 12.90 -18.28 8.17
CA LYS A 149 13.14 -19.70 7.84
C LYS A 149 13.09 -19.97 6.33
N SER A 150 12.31 -19.19 5.60
CA SER A 150 12.14 -19.29 4.15
C SER A 150 11.72 -17.93 3.57
N ALA A 151 11.57 -17.87 2.24
CA ALA A 151 11.05 -16.72 1.50
C ALA A 151 9.52 -16.57 1.59
N ARG A 152 8.81 -17.52 2.22
CA ARG A 152 7.36 -17.42 2.41
C ARG A 152 7.05 -16.21 3.29
N ARG A 153 6.05 -15.43 2.87
CA ARG A 153 5.59 -14.22 3.56
C ARG A 153 5.38 -14.46 5.05
N GLU A 154 4.74 -15.56 5.42
CA GLU A 154 4.44 -15.92 6.81
C GLU A 154 5.70 -16.11 7.65
N ASP A 155 6.75 -16.71 7.07
CA ASP A 155 8.02 -16.94 7.76
C ASP A 155 8.79 -15.61 7.94
N VAL A 156 8.72 -14.70 6.97
CA VAL A 156 9.31 -13.36 7.08
C VAL A 156 8.53 -12.47 8.07
N ASP A 157 7.20 -12.56 8.08
CA ASP A 157 6.34 -11.87 9.04
C ASP A 157 6.60 -12.37 10.47
N ALA A 158 6.77 -13.67 10.66
CA ALA A 158 7.14 -14.27 11.95
C ALA A 158 8.53 -13.82 12.45
N ALA A 159 9.42 -13.38 11.55
CA ALA A 159 10.72 -12.82 11.90
C ALA A 159 10.67 -11.34 12.33
N CYS A 160 9.51 -10.68 12.28
CA CYS A 160 9.40 -9.30 12.72
C CYS A 160 9.86 -9.14 14.17
N GLY A 161 10.70 -8.12 14.42
CA GLY A 161 11.20 -7.84 15.77
C GLY A 161 12.27 -8.81 16.28
N THR A 162 12.79 -9.69 15.41
CA THR A 162 13.95 -10.56 15.70
C THR A 162 15.28 -9.91 15.30
N ALA A 163 15.24 -8.75 14.64
CA ALA A 163 16.40 -8.04 14.13
C ALA A 163 16.43 -6.58 14.66
N LYS A 164 16.61 -5.59 13.78
CA LYS A 164 16.74 -4.17 14.15
C LYS A 164 15.42 -3.53 14.60
N ARG A 165 14.28 -4.01 14.11
CA ARG A 165 12.97 -3.41 14.45
C ARG A 165 12.61 -3.79 15.89
N HIS A 166 12.12 -2.83 16.67
CA HIS A 166 11.58 -3.15 17.99
C HIS A 166 10.20 -3.84 17.88
N LYS A 167 9.93 -4.84 18.74
CA LYS A 167 8.69 -5.65 18.70
C LYS A 167 7.40 -4.82 18.80
N SER A 168 7.44 -3.66 19.46
CA SER A 168 6.29 -2.76 19.57
C SER A 168 5.77 -2.25 18.22
N HIS A 169 6.64 -2.15 17.21
CA HIS A 169 6.27 -1.67 15.87
C HIS A 169 5.78 -2.79 14.95
N CYS A 170 5.92 -4.06 15.34
CA CYS A 170 5.55 -5.18 14.48
C CYS A 170 4.05 -5.21 14.18
N ARG A 171 3.19 -4.93 15.16
CA ARG A 171 1.75 -4.93 14.94
C ARG A 171 1.33 -3.96 13.85
N GLU A 172 1.83 -2.72 13.91
CA GLU A 172 1.53 -1.71 12.89
C GLU A 172 2.08 -2.13 11.53
N ASN A 173 3.37 -2.51 11.49
CA ASN A 173 4.06 -2.83 10.25
C ASN A 173 3.47 -4.05 9.53
N LEU A 174 3.08 -5.09 10.26
CA LEU A 174 2.45 -6.30 9.70
C LEU A 174 1.01 -6.04 9.25
N ASN A 175 0.28 -5.15 9.92
CA ASN A 175 -1.10 -4.82 9.54
C ASN A 175 -1.18 -3.88 8.34
N TYR A 176 -0.14 -3.08 8.09
CA TYR A 176 -0.11 -2.10 7.00
C TYR A 176 -0.39 -2.72 5.61
N PRO A 177 0.34 -3.75 5.14
CA PRO A 177 0.05 -4.39 3.84
C PRO A 177 -1.32 -5.07 3.82
N LYS A 178 -1.75 -5.72 4.92
CA LYS A 178 -3.09 -6.31 5.02
C LYS A 178 -4.16 -5.25 4.77
N ARG A 179 -4.03 -4.09 5.42
CA ARG A 179 -5.00 -3.01 5.32
C ARG A 179 -5.12 -2.49 3.88
N ILE A 180 -4.02 -2.43 3.15
CA ILE A 180 -4.00 -1.94 1.76
C ILE A 180 -4.47 -3.02 0.79
N LEU A 181 -3.86 -4.21 0.81
CA LEU A 181 -4.10 -5.27 -0.16
C LEU A 181 -5.38 -6.07 0.10
N VAL A 182 -5.90 -6.10 1.33
CA VAL A 182 -7.12 -6.87 1.64
C VAL A 182 -8.31 -5.95 1.82
N ASP A 183 -8.17 -4.87 2.60
CA ASP A 183 -9.32 -4.06 2.97
C ASP A 183 -9.58 -2.88 2.01
N LEU A 184 -8.52 -2.21 1.53
CA LEU A 184 -8.67 -0.92 0.83
C LEU A 184 -8.61 -0.99 -0.69
N GLN A 185 -7.71 -1.79 -1.29
CA GLN A 185 -7.65 -1.90 -2.75
C GLN A 185 -8.97 -2.33 -3.41
N PRO A 186 -9.84 -3.19 -2.81
CA PRO A 186 -11.12 -3.54 -3.43
C PRO A 186 -12.03 -2.34 -3.66
N LEU A 187 -11.91 -1.29 -2.84
CA LEU A 187 -12.66 -0.02 -3.00
C LEU A 187 -12.30 0.72 -4.29
N TYR A 188 -11.17 0.37 -4.91
CA TYR A 188 -10.62 1.01 -6.10
C TYR A 188 -10.47 0.05 -7.28
N ALA A 189 -11.08 -1.13 -7.23
CA ALA A 189 -10.97 -2.15 -8.29
C ALA A 189 -11.42 -1.62 -9.67
N SER A 190 -12.31 -0.62 -9.72
CA SER A 190 -12.71 0.01 -10.98
C SER A 190 -11.67 0.96 -11.57
N TRP A 191 -10.56 1.25 -10.86
CA TRP A 191 -9.53 2.20 -11.29
C TRP A 191 -8.34 1.52 -11.98
N GLY A 192 -8.20 0.20 -11.83
CA GLY A 192 -7.13 -0.61 -12.38
C GLY A 192 -6.91 -1.84 -11.51
N ASP A 193 -5.93 -2.65 -11.89
CA ASP A 193 -5.69 -3.93 -11.24
C ASP A 193 -5.20 -3.75 -9.79
N GLY A 194 -5.47 -4.78 -8.99
CA GLY A 194 -4.93 -4.97 -7.66
C GLY A 194 -3.95 -6.15 -7.63
N VAL A 195 -3.43 -6.45 -6.45
CA VAL A 195 -2.54 -7.60 -6.23
C VAL A 195 -3.18 -8.54 -5.21
N ALA A 196 -3.44 -9.79 -5.60
CA ALA A 196 -4.07 -10.81 -4.78
C ALA A 196 -3.15 -12.03 -4.56
N PRO A 197 -3.35 -12.84 -3.49
CA PRO A 197 -2.59 -14.05 -3.23
C PRO A 197 -2.67 -15.09 -4.36
#